data_AF-A0A1E4J865-F1
#
_entry.id   AF-A0A1E4J865-F1
#
_cell.length_a   1.000
_cell.length_b   1.000
_cell.length_c   1.000
_cell.angle_alpha   90.00
_cell.angle_beta   90.00
_cell.angle_gamma   90.00
#
_symmetry.space_group_name_H-M   'P 1'
#
loop_
_entity.id
_entity.type
_entity.pdbx_description
1 polymer ?
#
loop_
_entity_poly.entity_id
_entity_poly.type
_entity_poly.pdbx_seq_one_letter_code
_entity_poly.pdbx_strand_id
1 'polypeptide(L)'
;MLEFDAAKLGTDPATASFHRKSVTEGRETFGGANPIAFNVDSKTFDYSYVQNTITEKEYKDLVGGNIMLYGKATVSKTKYDPKVIPPGFPKEQTISDSQVFSPPVSFPMDMKPGQVVSQRTSVAKTKVINGVSGSTSSVPASAELIYHGRESLKTPLGTFNVCKLSLKITLSASGITKDSTKEFWLASEGPYRGQLLKGIDPKSPMVVTKMTYTPK
;
A
#
# COMPACT_ATOMS: atom_id res chain seq x y z
N MET A 1 4.53 3.29 -10.55
CA MET A 1 4.34 1.93 -10.05
C MET A 1 3.68 2.01 -8.70
N LEU A 2 2.63 1.22 -8.49
CA LEU A 2 1.97 1.12 -7.20
C LEU A 2 2.81 0.20 -6.31
N GLU A 3 3.61 0.80 -5.44
CA GLU A 3 4.35 0.05 -4.42
C GLU A 3 3.36 -0.32 -3.32
N PHE A 4 3.08 -1.59 -3.16
CA PHE A 4 2.59 -2.07 -1.88
C PHE A 4 3.86 -2.26 -1.08
N ASP A 5 3.93 -1.82 0.17
CA ASP A 5 5.20 -1.90 0.92
C ASP A 5 5.70 -3.34 1.06
N ALA A 6 4.81 -4.32 0.86
CA ALA A 6 5.10 -5.74 0.69
C ALA A 6 5.92 -6.11 -0.55
N ALA A 7 6.25 -5.16 -1.42
CA ALA A 7 7.02 -5.38 -2.63
C ALA A 7 7.63 -4.06 -3.11
N LYS A 8 8.77 -3.69 -2.53
CA LYS A 8 9.69 -2.71 -3.13
C LYS A 8 10.42 -3.39 -4.29
N LEU A 9 10.35 -2.84 -5.49
CA LEU A 9 11.08 -3.40 -6.63
C LEU A 9 12.59 -3.22 -6.47
N GLY A 10 13.35 -4.24 -6.87
CA GLY A 10 14.79 -4.11 -7.11
C GLY A 10 15.69 -4.27 -5.89
N THR A 11 15.17 -4.78 -4.77
CA THR A 11 16.01 -5.23 -3.65
C THR A 11 16.40 -6.70 -3.85
N ASP A 12 17.65 -7.02 -3.55
CA ASP A 12 18.21 -8.38 -3.65
C ASP A 12 17.34 -9.36 -2.83
N PRO A 13 16.83 -10.46 -3.44
CA PRO A 13 16.01 -11.47 -2.76
C PRO A 13 16.72 -12.13 -1.57
N ALA A 14 18.05 -12.03 -1.45
CA ALA A 14 18.80 -12.56 -0.30
C ALA A 14 18.74 -11.66 0.96
N THR A 15 18.29 -10.40 0.87
CA THR A 15 18.48 -9.43 1.97
C THR A 15 17.24 -8.73 2.52
N ALA A 16 16.04 -8.85 1.95
CA ALA A 16 14.89 -8.09 2.44
C ALA A 16 13.81 -8.98 3.07
N SER A 17 13.90 -9.22 4.38
CA SER A 17 12.71 -9.57 5.16
C SER A 17 11.73 -8.41 5.08
N PHE A 18 10.56 -8.62 4.49
CA PHE A 18 9.50 -7.61 4.51
C PHE A 18 8.79 -7.62 5.87
N HIS A 19 8.57 -6.42 6.42
CA HIS A 19 7.78 -6.20 7.61
C HIS A 19 6.56 -5.35 7.25
N ARG A 20 5.35 -5.87 7.52
CA ARG A 20 4.11 -5.11 7.46
C ARG A 20 3.52 -4.98 8.84
N LYS A 21 3.15 -3.76 9.23
CA LYS A 21 2.31 -3.52 10.39
C LYS A 21 1.04 -2.85 9.91
N SER A 22 -0.07 -3.57 9.84
CA SER A 22 -1.34 -2.98 9.44
C SER A 22 -2.17 -2.62 10.67
N VAL A 23 -2.33 -1.33 10.93
CA VAL A 23 -3.22 -0.80 11.97
C VAL A 23 -4.38 -0.09 11.29
N THR A 24 -5.61 -0.55 11.56
CA THR A 24 -6.82 0.18 11.19
C THR A 24 -6.91 1.45 12.05
N GLU A 25 -6.93 2.60 11.39
CA GLU A 25 -7.09 3.92 12.00
C GLU A 25 -8.52 4.44 11.75
N GLY A 26 -8.73 5.75 11.95
CA GLY A 26 -10.01 6.40 11.67
C GLY A 26 -10.27 6.62 10.19
N ARG A 27 -11.40 7.25 9.90
CA ARG A 27 -11.67 7.80 8.57
C ARG A 27 -10.88 9.10 8.38
N GLU A 28 -10.29 9.26 7.20
CA GLU A 28 -9.48 10.43 6.84
C GLU A 28 -9.88 10.95 5.46
N THR A 29 -9.89 12.27 5.29
CA THR A 29 -10.14 12.87 3.97
C THR A 29 -8.99 12.53 3.03
N PHE A 30 -9.28 11.81 1.94
CA PHE A 30 -8.30 11.39 0.96
C PHE A 30 -8.93 11.24 -0.43
N GLY A 31 -8.30 11.81 -1.46
CA GLY A 31 -8.77 11.67 -2.85
C GLY A 31 -10.19 12.19 -3.10
N GLY A 32 -10.64 13.21 -2.36
CA GLY A 32 -12.01 13.74 -2.47
C GLY A 32 -13.08 12.91 -1.75
N ALA A 33 -12.69 11.89 -0.98
CA ALA A 33 -13.58 11.04 -0.18
C ALA A 33 -13.15 10.99 1.29
N ASN A 34 -13.85 10.19 2.11
CA ASN A 34 -13.53 9.96 3.53
C ASN A 34 -13.33 8.47 3.87
N PRO A 35 -12.36 7.78 3.22
CA PRO A 35 -12.09 6.36 3.43
C PRO A 35 -11.49 6.05 4.81
N ILE A 36 -11.44 4.77 5.17
CA ILE A 36 -10.71 4.28 6.35
C ILE A 36 -9.22 4.27 6.02
N ALA A 37 -8.42 4.87 6.91
CA ALA A 37 -6.98 4.82 6.84
C ALA A 37 -6.43 3.53 7.47
N PHE A 38 -5.53 2.87 6.76
CA PHE A 38 -4.75 1.75 7.28
C PHE A 38 -3.29 2.17 7.30
N ASN A 39 -2.72 2.37 8.49
CA ASN A 39 -1.28 2.58 8.65
C ASN A 39 -0.60 1.24 8.47
N VAL A 40 0.15 1.09 7.37
CA VAL A 40 0.74 -0.17 6.93
C VAL A 40 2.22 -0.28 7.30
N ASP A 41 2.84 0.85 7.64
CA ASP A 41 4.16 0.91 8.23
C ASP A 41 4.40 2.26 8.93
N SER A 42 5.23 2.25 9.96
CA SER A 42 5.70 3.47 10.62
C SER A 42 7.10 3.23 11.17
N LYS A 43 8.06 4.04 10.72
CA LYS A 43 9.47 3.94 11.07
C LYS A 43 9.99 5.27 11.55
N THR A 44 10.75 5.25 12.65
CA THR A 44 11.50 6.41 13.12
C THR A 44 12.98 6.09 13.06
N PHE A 45 13.74 6.99 12.44
CA PHE A 45 15.18 6.93 12.31
C PHE A 45 15.76 8.11 13.08
N ASP A 46 16.54 7.81 14.11
CA ASP A 46 17.28 8.80 14.86
C ASP A 46 18.73 8.84 14.35
N TYR A 47 19.09 9.94 13.70
CA TYR A 47 20.46 10.29 13.35
C TYR A 47 20.95 11.38 14.32
N SER A 48 22.26 11.54 14.46
CA SER A 48 22.88 12.39 15.49
C SER A 48 22.32 13.81 15.63
N TYR A 49 21.73 14.38 14.58
CA TYR A 49 21.15 15.72 14.57
C TYR A 49 19.81 15.81 13.82
N VAL A 50 19.24 14.65 13.43
CA VAL A 50 18.00 14.58 12.66
C VAL A 50 17.18 13.39 13.12
N GLN A 51 15.92 13.62 13.46
CA GLN A 51 14.94 12.57 13.63
C GLN A 51 14.01 12.55 12.42
N ASN A 52 13.94 11.42 11.73
CA ASN A 52 13.02 11.23 10.61
C ASN A 52 11.96 10.20 10.96
N THR A 53 10.69 10.53 10.82
CA THR A 53 9.58 9.60 10.97
C THR A 53 8.86 9.45 9.64
N ILE A 54 8.78 8.23 9.13
CA ILE A 54 8.05 7.87 7.92
C ILE A 54 6.81 7.08 8.33
N THR A 55 5.64 7.51 7.85
CA THR A 55 4.36 6.82 8.01
C THR A 55 3.79 6.51 6.64
N GLU A 56 3.47 5.23 6.40
CA GLU A 56 2.88 4.75 5.16
C GLU A 56 1.43 4.35 5.44
N LYS A 57 0.50 4.88 4.63
CA LYS A 57 -0.94 4.61 4.75
C LYS A 57 -1.54 4.16 3.43
N GLU A 58 -2.43 3.19 3.52
CA GLU A 58 -3.35 2.79 2.45
C GLU A 58 -4.78 3.24 2.82
N TYR A 59 -5.53 3.75 1.84
CA TYR A 59 -6.89 4.24 2.04
C TYR A 59 -7.89 3.35 1.33
N LYS A 60 -8.78 2.73 2.11
CA LYS A 60 -9.72 1.71 1.64
C LYS A 60 -11.06 1.83 2.35
N ASP A 61 -12.10 1.27 1.76
CA ASP A 61 -13.39 1.14 2.42
C ASP A 61 -14.13 -0.11 1.95
N LEU A 62 -15.15 -0.53 2.70
CA LEU A 62 -16.09 -1.57 2.30
C LEU A 62 -17.46 -0.92 2.11
N VAL A 63 -17.87 -0.76 0.85
CA VAL A 63 -19.11 -0.05 0.49
C VAL A 63 -19.93 -0.93 -0.43
N GLY A 64 -21.18 -1.22 -0.04
CA GLY A 64 -22.11 -1.99 -0.86
C GLY A 64 -21.58 -3.36 -1.30
N GLY A 65 -20.84 -4.06 -0.43
CA GLY A 65 -20.24 -5.36 -0.74
C GLY A 65 -18.96 -5.30 -1.58
N ASN A 66 -18.44 -4.11 -1.89
CA ASN A 66 -17.20 -3.91 -2.64
C ASN A 66 -16.10 -3.34 -1.76
N ILE A 67 -14.88 -3.84 -1.93
CA ILE A 67 -13.68 -3.16 -1.45
C ILE A 67 -13.39 -2.02 -2.41
N MET A 68 -13.36 -0.81 -1.86
CA MET A 68 -12.96 0.41 -2.55
C MET A 68 -11.51 0.72 -2.21
N LEU A 69 -10.65 0.90 -3.21
CA LEU A 69 -9.25 1.32 -3.08
C LEU A 69 -9.13 2.76 -3.57
N TYR A 70 -8.86 3.68 -2.65
CA TYR A 70 -8.74 5.11 -2.95
C TYR A 70 -7.30 5.50 -3.27
N GLY A 71 -6.33 4.77 -2.71
CA GLY A 71 -4.91 4.98 -2.98
C GLY A 71 -4.06 4.85 -1.73
N LYS A 72 -2.94 5.58 -1.71
CA LYS A 72 -1.95 5.50 -0.63
C LYS A 72 -1.20 6.82 -0.44
N ALA A 73 -0.62 7.00 0.74
CA ALA A 73 0.26 8.12 1.03
C ALA A 73 1.45 7.69 1.88
N THR A 74 2.58 8.34 1.67
CA THR A 74 3.77 8.27 2.52
C THR A 74 4.02 9.67 3.06
N VAL A 75 4.04 9.80 4.38
CA VAL A 75 4.34 11.07 5.07
C VAL A 75 5.67 10.92 5.80
N SER A 76 6.64 11.74 5.43
CA SER A 76 7.95 11.85 6.07
C SER A 76 8.01 13.15 6.87
N LYS A 77 8.22 13.04 8.18
CA LYS A 77 8.43 14.16 9.09
C LYS A 77 9.87 14.17 9.57
N THR A 78 10.61 15.20 9.23
CA THR A 78 11.99 15.42 9.64
C THR A 78 12.02 16.50 10.72
N LYS A 79 12.61 16.20 11.88
CA LYS A 79 12.94 17.18 12.91
C LYS A 79 14.45 17.36 12.96
N TYR A 80 14.91 18.59 13.01
CA TYR A 80 16.32 18.93 13.08
C TYR A 80 16.69 19.41 14.48
N ASP A 81 17.87 19.03 14.98
CA ASP A 81 18.37 19.57 16.25
C ASP A 81 18.64 21.08 16.08
N PRO A 82 17.95 21.94 16.87
CA PRO A 82 18.10 23.39 16.78
C PRO A 82 19.53 23.87 17.05
N LYS A 83 20.39 23.06 17.70
CA LYS A 83 21.78 23.42 18.00
C LYS A 83 22.72 23.36 16.79
N VAL A 84 22.33 22.65 15.73
CA VAL A 84 23.20 22.43 14.56
C VAL A 84 22.68 23.08 13.28
N ILE A 85 21.45 23.60 13.28
CA ILE A 85 20.88 24.23 12.09
C ILE A 85 21.18 25.75 12.05
N PRO A 86 21.45 26.32 10.86
CA PRO A 86 21.63 27.75 10.72
C PRO A 86 20.39 28.56 11.16
N PRO A 87 20.57 29.81 11.61
CA PRO A 87 19.46 30.73 11.85
C PRO A 87 18.57 30.85 10.60
N GLY A 88 17.25 30.73 10.79
CA GLY A 88 16.27 30.80 9.70
C GLY A 88 15.98 29.45 8.99
N PHE A 89 16.71 28.38 9.32
CA PHE A 89 16.40 27.05 8.80
C PHE A 89 15.16 26.45 9.50
N PRO A 90 14.25 25.76 8.78
CA PRO A 90 13.08 25.16 9.38
C PRO A 90 13.45 24.05 10.38
N LYS A 91 12.91 24.14 11.61
CA LYS A 91 13.13 23.14 12.67
C LYS A 91 12.48 21.80 12.35
N GLU A 92 11.39 21.84 11.59
CA GLU A 92 10.67 20.66 11.14
C GLU A 92 10.34 20.79 9.64
N GLN A 93 10.35 19.66 8.95
CA GLN A 93 9.92 19.53 7.57
C GLN A 93 8.97 18.34 7.44
N THR A 94 7.83 18.55 6.78
CA THR A 94 6.90 17.48 6.44
C THR A 94 6.81 17.36 4.92
N ILE A 95 7.07 16.15 4.41
CA ILE A 95 6.90 15.80 3.00
C ILE A 95 5.81 14.73 2.94
N SER A 96 4.81 14.93 2.10
CA SER A 96 3.77 13.94 1.84
C SER A 96 3.75 13.61 0.35
N ASP A 97 3.98 12.35 0.02
CA ASP A 97 3.82 11.80 -1.33
C ASP A 97 2.53 10.97 -1.35
N SER A 98 1.63 11.25 -2.29
CA SER A 98 0.34 10.57 -2.39
C SER A 98 0.10 10.02 -3.80
N GLN A 99 -0.62 8.91 -3.86
CA GLN A 99 -1.15 8.32 -5.09
C GLN A 99 -2.65 8.10 -4.90
N VAL A 100 -3.47 8.72 -5.75
CA VAL A 100 -4.93 8.68 -5.68
C VAL A 100 -5.49 8.03 -6.93
N PHE A 101 -6.43 7.10 -6.75
CA PHE A 101 -7.23 6.52 -7.83
C PHE A 101 -8.51 7.32 -8.04
N SER A 102 -8.78 7.75 -9.27
CA SER A 102 -10.01 8.45 -9.63
C SER A 102 -10.62 7.92 -10.94
N PRO A 103 -11.81 7.28 -10.89
CA PRO A 103 -12.55 6.89 -9.67
C PRO A 103 -11.77 5.86 -8.82
N PRO A 104 -12.10 5.70 -7.53
CA PRO A 104 -11.54 4.63 -6.71
C PRO A 104 -11.77 3.26 -7.37
N VAL A 105 -10.79 2.37 -7.21
CA VAL A 105 -10.89 1.02 -7.78
C VAL A 105 -11.79 0.17 -6.89
N SER A 106 -12.79 -0.48 -7.47
CA SER A 106 -13.83 -1.23 -6.78
C SER A 106 -13.75 -2.71 -7.14
N PHE A 107 -13.72 -3.57 -6.12
CA PHE A 107 -13.71 -5.01 -6.29
C PHE A 107 -14.78 -5.68 -5.43
N PRO A 108 -15.61 -6.56 -6.00
CA PRO A 108 -16.63 -7.27 -5.24
C PRO A 108 -16.01 -8.26 -4.25
N MET A 109 -16.60 -8.38 -3.07
CA MET A 109 -16.15 -9.33 -2.04
C MET A 109 -16.54 -10.78 -2.33
N ASP A 110 -17.55 -11.00 -3.15
CA ASP A 110 -18.19 -12.30 -3.40
C ASP A 110 -17.76 -12.94 -4.73
N MET A 111 -16.56 -12.58 -5.20
CA MET A 111 -15.97 -13.12 -6.43
C MET A 111 -15.98 -14.65 -6.45
N LYS A 112 -16.29 -15.21 -7.63
CA LYS A 112 -16.17 -16.65 -7.88
C LYS A 112 -14.75 -16.99 -8.35
N PRO A 113 -14.24 -18.19 -8.06
CA PRO A 113 -12.95 -18.63 -8.61
C PRO A 113 -12.92 -18.49 -10.14
N GLY A 114 -11.85 -17.91 -10.68
CA GLY A 114 -11.68 -17.58 -12.09
C GLY A 114 -12.33 -16.26 -12.52
N GLN A 115 -13.10 -15.59 -11.66
CA GLN A 115 -13.72 -14.32 -11.99
C GLN A 115 -12.66 -13.22 -12.12
N VAL A 116 -12.80 -12.43 -13.18
CA VAL A 116 -11.99 -11.26 -13.49
C VAL A 116 -12.87 -10.02 -13.38
N VAL A 117 -12.38 -9.00 -12.68
CA VAL A 117 -13.04 -7.69 -12.55
C VAL A 117 -12.05 -6.63 -12.99
N SER A 118 -12.39 -5.91 -14.06
CA SER A 118 -11.55 -4.86 -14.64
C SER A 118 -12.25 -3.51 -14.59
N GLN A 119 -11.49 -2.47 -14.25
CA GLN A 119 -11.99 -1.11 -14.14
C GLN A 119 -10.96 -0.10 -14.69
N ARG A 120 -11.44 0.89 -15.42
CA ARG A 120 -10.63 2.06 -15.82
C ARG A 120 -10.62 3.10 -14.69
N THR A 121 -9.45 3.68 -14.47
CA THR A 121 -9.22 4.72 -13.47
C THR A 121 -8.15 5.69 -13.98
N SER A 122 -7.75 6.63 -13.14
CA SER A 122 -6.56 7.45 -13.30
C SER A 122 -5.76 7.42 -12.01
N VAL A 123 -4.44 7.52 -12.12
CA VAL A 123 -3.55 7.61 -10.97
C VAL A 123 -2.98 9.02 -10.93
N ALA A 124 -3.44 9.81 -9.97
CA ALA A 124 -2.87 11.11 -9.66
C ALA A 124 -1.78 10.97 -8.61
N LYS A 125 -0.61 11.55 -8.85
CA LYS A 125 0.49 11.64 -7.90
C LYS A 125 0.73 13.08 -7.51
N THR A 126 0.78 13.33 -6.22
CA THR A 126 1.01 14.67 -5.65
C THR A 126 2.06 14.59 -4.57
N LYS A 127 3.02 15.50 -4.63
CA LYS A 127 4.01 15.75 -3.58
C LYS A 127 3.68 17.07 -2.89
N VAL A 128 3.61 17.06 -1.57
CA VAL A 128 3.36 18.24 -0.73
C VAL A 128 4.55 18.42 0.20
N ILE A 129 5.10 19.64 0.27
CA ILE A 129 6.21 19.98 1.18
C ILE A 129 5.72 21.12 2.08
N ASN A 130 5.70 20.88 3.39
CA ASN A 130 5.25 21.84 4.40
C ASN A 130 3.87 22.47 4.07
N GLY A 131 2.94 21.65 3.58
CA GLY A 131 1.59 22.09 3.18
C GLY A 131 1.51 22.73 1.80
N VAL A 132 2.64 23.01 1.15
CA VAL A 132 2.67 23.55 -0.21
C VAL A 132 2.68 22.39 -1.20
N SER A 133 1.60 22.28 -1.97
CA SER A 133 1.47 21.27 -3.03
C SER A 133 2.36 21.64 -4.22
N GLY A 134 3.19 20.68 -4.66
CA GLY A 134 3.87 20.75 -5.95
C GLY A 134 2.93 20.41 -7.12
N SER A 135 3.51 20.17 -8.30
CA SER A 135 2.72 19.73 -9.46
C SER A 135 2.12 18.35 -9.24
N THR A 136 0.83 18.22 -9.56
CA THR A 136 0.15 16.93 -9.64
C THR A 136 0.31 16.38 -11.05
N SER A 137 0.76 15.14 -11.16
CA SER A 137 0.76 14.40 -12.43
C SER A 137 -0.38 13.37 -12.39
N SER A 138 -1.16 13.27 -13.46
CA SER A 138 -2.22 12.27 -13.58
C SER A 138 -2.04 11.48 -14.87
N VAL A 139 -2.16 10.16 -14.77
CA VAL A 139 -2.07 9.25 -15.92
C VAL A 139 -3.27 8.30 -15.93
N PRO A 140 -3.89 8.04 -17.10
CA PRO A 140 -4.86 6.97 -17.26
C PRO A 140 -4.31 5.63 -16.79
N ALA A 141 -5.19 4.81 -16.21
CA ALA A 141 -4.86 3.49 -15.74
C ALA A 141 -6.02 2.51 -15.88
N SER A 142 -5.73 1.23 -15.84
CA SER A 142 -6.72 0.18 -15.60
C SER A 142 -6.24 -0.77 -14.52
N ALA A 143 -7.17 -1.18 -13.66
CA ALA A 143 -6.94 -2.19 -12.65
C ALA A 143 -7.77 -3.44 -12.98
N GLU A 144 -7.17 -4.60 -12.84
CA GLU A 144 -7.80 -5.90 -13.06
C GLU A 144 -7.49 -6.80 -11.88
N LEU A 145 -8.53 -7.25 -11.17
CA LEU A 145 -8.43 -8.22 -10.10
C LEU A 145 -8.97 -9.57 -10.56
N ILE A 146 -8.18 -10.61 -10.31
CA ILE A 146 -8.53 -11.99 -10.58
C ILE A 146 -8.56 -12.72 -9.24
N TYR A 147 -9.67 -13.39 -8.93
CA TYR A 147 -9.74 -14.32 -7.81
C TYR A 147 -9.52 -15.74 -8.32
N HIS A 148 -8.43 -16.38 -7.94
CA HIS A 148 -8.07 -17.72 -8.41
C HIS A 148 -8.79 -18.84 -7.66
N GLY A 149 -9.27 -18.55 -6.46
CA GLY A 149 -9.91 -19.54 -5.58
C GLY A 149 -9.20 -19.67 -4.24
N ARG A 150 -9.59 -20.71 -3.50
CA ARG A 150 -8.98 -21.08 -2.22
C ARG A 150 -7.95 -22.17 -2.41
N GLU A 151 -6.86 -22.09 -1.65
CA GLU A 151 -5.86 -23.14 -1.57
C GLU A 151 -5.29 -23.26 -0.15
N SER A 152 -4.57 -24.34 0.11
CA SER A 152 -3.83 -24.54 1.36
C SER A 152 -2.40 -24.00 1.20
N LEU A 153 -2.02 -23.05 2.04
CA LEU A 153 -0.67 -22.47 2.08
C LEU A 153 0.06 -22.91 3.34
N LYS A 154 1.20 -23.59 3.18
CA LYS A 154 2.13 -23.87 4.27
C LYS A 154 3.07 -22.70 4.46
N THR A 155 3.21 -22.24 5.70
CA THR A 155 4.12 -21.18 6.13
C THR A 155 4.87 -21.62 7.40
N PRO A 156 5.93 -20.91 7.81
CA PRO A 156 6.55 -21.13 9.13
C PRO A 156 5.58 -20.95 10.32
N LEU A 157 4.47 -20.23 10.14
CA LEU A 157 3.42 -20.05 11.14
C LEU A 157 2.40 -21.21 11.19
N GLY A 158 2.51 -22.17 10.27
CA GLY A 158 1.56 -23.26 10.11
C GLY A 158 0.89 -23.26 8.74
N THR A 159 -0.17 -24.05 8.64
CA THR A 159 -0.95 -24.24 7.42
C THR A 159 -2.21 -23.38 7.48
N PHE A 160 -2.47 -22.62 6.41
CA PHE A 160 -3.62 -21.72 6.30
C PHE A 160 -4.44 -22.04 5.06
N ASN A 161 -5.76 -21.98 5.18
CA ASN A 161 -6.64 -21.86 4.02
C ASN A 161 -6.64 -20.40 3.57
N VAL A 162 -6.26 -20.17 2.31
CA VAL A 162 -6.02 -18.83 1.77
C VAL A 162 -6.79 -18.58 0.49
N CYS A 163 -7.18 -17.34 0.26
CA CYS A 163 -7.66 -16.86 -1.03
C CYS A 163 -6.45 -16.39 -1.86
N LYS A 164 -6.25 -16.95 -3.06
CA LYS A 164 -5.25 -16.47 -4.01
C LYS A 164 -5.88 -15.42 -4.93
N LEU A 165 -5.24 -14.26 -5.04
CA LEU A 165 -5.66 -13.16 -5.92
C LEU A 165 -4.49 -12.66 -6.77
N SER A 166 -4.79 -12.14 -7.96
CA SER A 166 -3.84 -11.37 -8.76
C SER A 166 -4.42 -9.99 -9.09
N LEU A 167 -3.65 -8.94 -8.85
CA LEU A 167 -3.98 -7.57 -9.21
C LEU A 167 -3.01 -7.09 -10.28
N LYS A 168 -3.54 -6.81 -11.47
CA LYS A 168 -2.81 -6.15 -12.56
C LYS A 168 -3.20 -4.68 -12.60
N ILE A 169 -2.20 -3.80 -12.63
CA ILE A 169 -2.37 -2.37 -12.87
C ILE A 169 -1.58 -1.99 -14.11
N THR A 170 -2.28 -1.41 -15.07
CA THR A 170 -1.74 -0.90 -16.32
C THR A 170 -1.80 0.61 -16.28
N LEU A 171 -0.65 1.27 -16.43
CA LEU A 171 -0.54 2.72 -16.57
C LEU A 171 -0.30 3.07 -18.03
N SER A 172 -1.03 4.05 -18.56
CA SER A 172 -0.87 4.52 -19.93
C SER A 172 -0.50 6.00 -19.91
N ALA A 173 0.70 6.33 -20.37
CA ALA A 173 1.19 7.71 -20.44
C ALA A 173 1.88 7.96 -21.78
N SER A 174 1.40 8.94 -22.54
CA SER A 174 2.03 9.42 -23.79
C SER A 174 2.41 8.29 -24.77
N GLY A 175 1.51 7.32 -24.98
CA GLY A 175 1.72 6.18 -25.87
C GLY A 175 2.57 5.04 -25.28
N ILE A 176 3.11 5.21 -24.07
CA ILE A 176 3.85 4.16 -23.35
C ILE A 176 2.92 3.50 -22.34
N THR A 177 2.85 2.18 -22.39
CA THR A 177 2.13 1.36 -21.42
C THR A 177 3.10 0.69 -20.46
N LYS A 178 2.83 0.79 -19.15
CA LYS A 178 3.56 0.08 -18.10
C LYS A 178 2.62 -0.78 -17.29
N ASP A 179 2.87 -2.08 -17.29
CA ASP A 179 2.08 -3.06 -16.53
C ASP A 179 2.82 -3.48 -15.26
N SER A 180 2.06 -3.72 -14.19
CA SER A 180 2.53 -4.35 -12.96
C SER A 180 1.47 -5.32 -12.48
N THR A 181 1.84 -6.59 -12.37
CA THR A 181 0.99 -7.65 -11.84
C THR A 181 1.56 -8.14 -10.51
N LYS A 182 0.70 -8.25 -9.50
CA LYS A 182 1.04 -8.77 -8.18
C LYS A 182 0.12 -9.91 -7.83
N GLU A 183 0.67 -11.00 -7.30
CA GLU A 183 -0.11 -12.08 -6.70
C GLU A 183 -0.04 -11.99 -5.19
N PHE A 184 -1.14 -12.29 -4.51
CA PHE A 184 -1.17 -12.31 -3.06
C PHE A 184 -2.14 -13.35 -2.52
N TRP A 185 -1.81 -13.84 -1.33
CA TRP A 185 -2.58 -14.82 -0.59
C TRP A 185 -3.05 -14.21 0.72
N LEU A 186 -4.36 -14.15 0.88
CA LEU A 186 -4.98 -13.65 2.10
C LEU A 186 -5.52 -14.84 2.90
N ALA A 187 -5.34 -14.83 4.22
CA ALA A 187 -6.01 -15.82 5.06
C ALA A 187 -7.52 -15.74 4.84
N SER A 188 -8.14 -16.87 4.46
CA SER A 188 -9.55 -16.90 4.10
C SER A 188 -10.47 -16.97 5.32
N GLU A 189 -9.93 -17.44 6.44
CA GLU A 189 -10.65 -17.74 7.68
C GLU A 189 -9.73 -17.67 8.90
N GLY A 190 -10.30 -17.94 10.07
CA GLY A 190 -9.58 -17.93 11.34
C GLY A 190 -9.25 -16.53 11.86
N PRO A 191 -8.41 -16.44 12.90
CA PRO A 191 -8.08 -15.16 13.55
C PRO A 191 -7.32 -14.18 12.65
N TYR A 192 -6.69 -14.67 11.57
CA TYR A 192 -5.93 -13.86 10.63
C TYR A 192 -6.69 -13.57 9.33
N ARG A 193 -8.02 -13.77 9.31
CA ARG A 193 -8.84 -13.54 8.12
C ARG A 193 -8.57 -12.17 7.50
N GLY A 194 -8.34 -12.16 6.19
CA GLY A 194 -8.02 -10.97 5.40
C GLY A 194 -6.57 -10.49 5.51
N GLN A 195 -5.74 -11.11 6.35
CA GLN A 195 -4.32 -10.76 6.46
C GLN A 195 -3.51 -11.35 5.30
N LEU A 196 -2.57 -10.56 4.79
CA LEU A 196 -1.62 -10.98 3.75
C LEU A 196 -0.63 -11.98 4.34
N LEU A 197 -0.60 -13.20 3.79
CA LEU A 197 0.30 -14.29 4.21
C LEU A 197 1.43 -14.57 3.23
N LYS A 198 1.24 -14.22 1.96
CA LYS A 198 2.25 -14.33 0.91
C LYS A 198 1.98 -13.28 -0.15
N GLY A 199 3.04 -12.67 -0.65
CA GLY A 199 3.01 -11.80 -1.82
C GLY A 199 4.07 -12.27 -2.81
N ILE A 200 3.72 -12.39 -4.09
CA ILE A 200 4.70 -12.59 -5.15
C ILE A 200 4.68 -11.34 -6.03
N ASP A 201 5.79 -10.61 -5.99
CA ASP A 201 6.23 -9.84 -7.15
C ASP A 201 7.04 -10.81 -8.04
N PRO A 202 6.90 -10.79 -9.38
CA PRO A 202 7.72 -11.61 -10.28
C PRO A 202 9.23 -11.56 -9.99
N LYS A 203 9.71 -10.52 -9.29
CA LYS A 203 11.12 -10.33 -8.94
C LYS A 203 11.47 -10.66 -7.48
N SER A 204 10.51 -10.91 -6.60
CA SER A 204 10.76 -11.17 -5.17
C SER A 204 9.59 -11.91 -4.51
N PRO A 205 9.67 -13.24 -4.33
CA PRO A 205 8.65 -13.99 -3.60
C PRO A 205 8.81 -13.77 -2.08
N MET A 206 7.74 -13.37 -1.41
CA MET A 206 7.74 -13.11 0.04
C MET A 206 6.69 -13.96 0.75
N VAL A 207 7.07 -14.62 1.84
CA VAL A 207 6.19 -15.43 2.70
C VAL A 207 6.31 -14.92 4.13
N VAL A 208 5.18 -14.82 4.83
CA VAL A 208 5.17 -14.40 6.23
C VAL A 208 5.79 -15.47 7.12
N THR A 209 6.74 -15.06 7.95
CA THR A 209 7.43 -15.94 8.92
C THR A 209 7.05 -15.63 10.37
N LYS A 210 6.52 -14.42 10.63
CA LYS A 210 6.03 -13.97 11.94
C LYS A 210 4.79 -13.09 11.76
N MET A 211 3.77 -13.29 12.58
CA MET A 211 2.57 -12.46 12.60
C MET A 211 2.13 -12.20 14.05
N THR A 212 1.74 -10.96 14.33
CA THR A 212 1.13 -10.57 15.59
C THR A 212 -0.16 -9.83 15.24
N TYR A 213 -1.29 -10.36 15.70
CA TYR A 213 -2.60 -9.77 15.46
C TYR A 213 -3.22 -9.37 16.79
N THR A 214 -3.56 -8.09 16.90
CA THR A 214 -4.30 -7.56 18.04
C THR A 214 -5.64 -7.09 17.50
N PRO A 215 -6.75 -7.80 17.79
CA PRO A 215 -8.08 -7.30 17.48
C PRO A 215 -8.28 -5.93 18.15
N LYS A 216 -8.91 -4.99 17.44
CA LYS A 216 -9.44 -3.77 18.05
C LYS A 216 -10.92 -3.93 18.30
#